data_AF-A2DK04-F1
#
_entry.id   AF-A2DK04-F1
#
_cell.length_a   1.000
_cell.length_b   1.000
_cell.length_c   1.000
_cell.angle_alpha   90.00
_cell.angle_beta   90.00
_cell.angle_gamma   90.00
#
_symmetry.space_group_name_H-M   'P 1'
#
loop_
_entity.id
_entity.type
_entity.pdbx_description
1 polymer ?
#
loop_
_entity_poly.entity_id
_entity_poly.type
_entity_poly.pdbx_seq_one_letter_code
_entity_poly.pdbx_strand_id
1 'polypeptide(L)'
;MLRNQDFKPQMINQWCSSIVEDCTKRLCAQNKPFKYVSTCVIMQKTGAGLHLAASTYWDQTTDSSVTVRWENTTMYAIISVYGVMI
;
A
#
# COMPACT_ATOMS: atom_id res chain seq x y z
N MET A 1 6.48 -0.34 -11.03
CA MET A 1 6.91 1.07 -10.92
C MET A 1 8.28 1.21 -10.24
N LEU A 2 8.47 0.71 -9.01
CA LEU A 2 9.68 0.98 -8.21
C LEU A 2 10.91 0.11 -8.52
N ARG A 3 10.77 -0.94 -9.32
CA ARG A 3 11.80 -1.99 -9.49
C ARG A 3 13.18 -1.47 -9.91
N ASN A 4 13.22 -0.50 -10.82
CA ASN A 4 14.47 0.06 -11.36
C ASN A 4 14.66 1.52 -10.92
N GLN A 5 14.18 1.87 -9.73
CA GLN A 5 14.31 3.22 -9.17
C GLN A 5 15.14 3.18 -7.90
N ASP A 6 16.08 4.11 -7.79
CA ASP A 6 16.75 4.39 -6.53
C ASP A 6 15.95 5.40 -5.71
N PHE A 7 16.08 5.33 -4.40
CA PHE A 7 15.42 6.24 -3.48
C PHE A 7 15.74 7.71 -3.82
N LYS A 8 14.68 8.49 -4.07
CA LYS A 8 14.74 9.94 -4.34
C LYS A 8 13.72 10.65 -3.46
N PRO A 9 14.13 11.41 -2.44
CA PRO A 9 13.20 12.06 -1.49
C PRO A 9 12.09 12.86 -2.16
N GLN A 10 12.42 13.56 -3.24
CA GLN A 10 11.50 14.42 -3.97
C GLN A 10 10.40 13.64 -4.72
N MET A 11 10.64 12.36 -5.01
CA MET A 11 9.73 11.51 -5.77
C MET A 11 8.78 10.70 -4.88
N ILE A 12 9.04 10.61 -3.58
CA ILE A 12 8.31 9.72 -2.66
C ILE A 12 6.81 9.99 -2.71
N ASN A 13 6.40 11.25 -2.59
CA ASN A 13 4.98 11.62 -2.58
C ASN A 13 4.30 11.19 -3.90
N GLN A 14 4.94 11.45 -5.03
CA GLN A 14 4.43 11.04 -6.33
C GLN A 14 4.30 9.53 -6.44
N TRP A 15 5.32 8.77 -6.04
CA TRP A 15 5.30 7.31 -6.06
C TRP A 15 4.20 6.73 -5.16
N CYS A 16 4.07 7.24 -3.93
CA CYS A 16 3.00 6.84 -3.02
C CYS A 16 1.62 7.10 -3.62
N SER A 17 1.38 8.31 -4.16
CA SER A 17 0.11 8.67 -4.79
C SER A 17 -0.21 7.77 -5.98
N SER A 18 0.75 7.55 -6.89
CA SER A 18 0.56 6.69 -8.05
C SER A 18 0.26 5.24 -7.66
N ILE A 19 0.95 4.70 -6.65
CA ILE A 19 0.71 3.32 -6.17
C ILE A 19 -0.69 3.19 -5.56
N VAL A 20 -1.09 4.11 -4.69
CA VAL A 20 -2.42 4.13 -4.05
C VAL A 20 -3.52 4.26 -5.10
N GLU A 21 -3.34 5.14 -6.08
CA GLU A 21 -4.29 5.36 -7.16
C GLU A 21 -4.41 4.11 -8.06
N ASP A 22 -3.29 3.51 -8.48
CA ASP A 22 -3.29 2.31 -9.32
C ASP A 22 -3.92 1.11 -8.60
N CYS A 23 -3.60 0.90 -7.32
CA CYS A 23 -4.22 -0.16 -6.51
C CYS A 23 -5.73 0.04 -6.41
N THR A 24 -6.17 1.24 -6.06
CA THR A 24 -7.59 1.56 -5.89
C THR A 24 -8.34 1.43 -7.22
N LYS A 25 -7.80 1.96 -8.33
CA LYS A 25 -8.40 1.81 -9.66
C LYS A 25 -8.59 0.36 -10.06
N ARG A 26 -7.57 -0.48 -9.85
CA ARG A 26 -7.63 -1.92 -10.19
C ARG A 26 -8.65 -2.66 -9.33
N LEU A 27 -8.76 -2.34 -8.05
CA LEU A 27 -9.76 -2.92 -7.15
C LEU A 27 -11.19 -2.50 -7.56
N CYS A 28 -11.42 -1.20 -7.77
CA CYS A 28 -12.71 -0.70 -8.22
C CYS A 28 -13.14 -1.31 -9.57
N ALA A 29 -12.20 -1.53 -10.49
CA ALA A 29 -12.48 -2.16 -11.79
C ALA A 29 -12.99 -3.61 -11.69
N GLN A 30 -12.86 -4.27 -10.54
CA GLN A 30 -13.44 -5.61 -10.33
C GLN A 30 -14.96 -5.59 -10.14
N ASN A 31 -15.58 -4.41 -10.00
CA ASN A 31 -17.02 -4.22 -9.82
C ASN A 31 -17.62 -5.10 -8.71
N LYS A 32 -16.90 -5.21 -7.58
CA LYS A 32 -17.38 -5.89 -6.38
C LYS A 32 -17.99 -4.88 -5.41
N PRO A 33 -18.98 -5.27 -4.58
CA PRO A 33 -19.69 -4.36 -3.69
C PRO A 33 -18.86 -4.04 -2.43
N PHE A 34 -17.72 -3.38 -2.62
CA PHE A 34 -16.81 -3.02 -1.54
C PHE A 34 -16.41 -1.54 -1.63
N LYS A 35 -16.22 -0.93 -0.46
CA LYS A 35 -15.41 0.28 -0.30
C LYS A 35 -13.95 -0.13 -0.15
N TYR A 36 -13.07 0.49 -0.93
CA TYR A 36 -11.64 0.22 -0.89
C TYR A 36 -10.85 1.38 -0.29
N VAL A 37 -9.91 1.05 0.59
CA VAL A 37 -8.91 1.99 1.11
C VAL A 37 -7.53 1.41 0.83
N SER A 38 -6.63 2.22 0.26
CA SER A 38 -5.24 1.81 0.00
C SER A 38 -4.29 2.77 0.72
N THR A 39 -3.29 2.24 1.43
CA THR A 39 -2.21 3.02 2.06
C THR A 39 -0.86 2.54 1.53
N CYS A 40 0.11 3.46 1.43
CA CYS A 40 1.45 3.17 0.97
C CYS A 40 2.49 3.88 1.86
N VAL A 41 3.53 3.14 2.25
CA VAL A 41 4.70 3.64 2.98
C VAL A 41 5.94 3.31 2.15
N ILE A 42 6.75 4.31 1.84
CA ILE A 42 8.07 4.12 1.23
C ILE A 42 9.12 4.65 2.20
N MET A 43 10.14 3.84 2.50
CA MET A 43 11.20 4.15 3.46
C MET A 43 12.58 3.89 2.87
N GLN A 44 13.51 4.81 3.04
CA GLN A 44 14.91 4.62 2.67
C GLN A 44 15.57 3.52 3.52
N LYS A 45 16.39 2.67 2.89
CA LYS A 45 17.24 1.71 3.60
C LYS A 45 18.46 2.41 4.18
N THR A 46 18.38 2.74 5.46
CA THR A 46 19.49 3.36 6.23
C THR A 46 19.93 2.50 7.41
N GLY A 47 19.44 1.27 7.52
CA GLY A 47 19.65 0.40 8.68
C GLY A 47 18.66 0.63 9.84
N ALA A 48 17.80 1.64 9.74
CA ALA A 48 16.73 1.86 10.71
C ALA A 48 15.63 0.78 10.60
N GLY A 49 15.04 0.41 11.74
CA GLY A 49 13.90 -0.51 11.82
C GLY A 49 12.57 0.16 11.43
N LEU A 50 11.59 -0.66 11.02
CA LEU A 50 10.24 -0.23 10.69
C LEU A 50 9.22 -1.23 11.25
N HIS A 51 8.30 -0.74 12.08
CA HIS A 51 7.16 -1.51 12.58
C HIS A 51 5.87 -0.89 12.03
N LEU A 52 5.06 -1.71 11.37
CA LEU A 52 3.72 -1.33 10.89
C LEU A 52 2.71 -2.34 11.44
N ALA A 53 1.63 -1.82 12.01
CA ALA A 53 0.50 -2.61 12.48
C ALA A 53 -0.79 -1.90 12.06
N ALA A 54 -1.85 -2.69 11.84
CA ALA A 54 -3.19 -2.20 11.59
C ALA A 54 -4.16 -2.92 12.52
N SER A 55 -5.13 -2.18 13.05
CA SER A 55 -6.25 -2.72 13.81
C SER A 55 -7.54 -2.17 13.20
N THR A 56 -8.56 -2.99 13.15
CA THR A 56 -9.83 -2.70 12.47
C THR A 56 -11.00 -3.17 13.33
N TYR A 57 -12.14 -2.51 13.15
CA TYR A 57 -13.40 -2.90 13.76
C TYR A 57 -14.47 -2.96 12.67
N TRP A 58 -14.78 -4.17 12.24
CA TRP A 58 -15.54 -4.47 11.02
C TRP A 58 -16.06 -5.91 11.02
N ASP A 59 -16.81 -6.32 9.99
CA ASP A 59 -17.34 -7.68 9.89
C ASP A 59 -16.23 -8.66 9.46
N GLN A 60 -15.92 -9.64 10.32
CA GLN A 60 -14.83 -10.60 10.09
C GLN A 60 -15.11 -11.61 8.96
N THR A 61 -16.36 -11.71 8.51
CA THR A 61 -16.77 -12.63 7.44
C THR A 61 -16.66 -12.00 6.06
N THR A 62 -16.93 -10.69 5.95
CA THR A 62 -16.96 -9.98 4.67
C THR A 62 -15.76 -9.05 4.47
N ASP A 63 -15.25 -8.45 5.53
CA ASP A 63 -14.27 -7.37 5.44
C ASP A 63 -12.86 -7.90 5.69
N SER A 64 -11.89 -7.40 4.92
CA SER A 64 -10.52 -7.91 5.01
C SER A 64 -9.49 -6.91 4.54
N SER A 65 -8.23 -7.16 4.93
CA SER A 65 -7.08 -6.39 4.49
C SER A 65 -5.97 -7.29 3.99
N VAL A 66 -5.15 -6.75 3.10
CA VAL A 66 -3.93 -7.39 2.61
C VAL A 66 -2.79 -6.40 2.67
N THR A 67 -1.69 -6.80 3.30
CA THR A 67 -0.45 -6.02 3.33
C THR A 67 0.63 -6.73 2.52
N VAL A 68 1.23 -6.00 1.58
CA VAL A 68 2.34 -6.47 0.75
C VAL A 68 3.57 -5.62 1.04
N ARG A 69 4.68 -6.29 1.37
CA ARG A 69 6.00 -5.67 1.47
C ARG A 69 6.80 -5.96 0.22
N TRP A 70 7.35 -4.90 -0.36
CA TRP A 70 8.28 -4.94 -1.47
C TRP A 70 9.57 -4.20 -1.09
N GLU A 71 10.69 -4.56 -1.70
CA GLU A 71 11.97 -3.90 -1.47
C GLU A 71 12.89 -3.96 -2.70
N ASN A 72 13.83 -3.03 -2.75
CA ASN A 72 15.01 -3.09 -3.61
C ASN A 72 16.27 -2.70 -2.82
N THR A 73 17.38 -2.41 -3.49
CA THR A 73 18.64 -2.05 -2.85
C THR A 73 18.56 -0.81 -1.95
N THR A 74 17.70 0.17 -2.26
CA THR A 74 17.74 1.51 -1.64
C THR A 74 16.52 1.84 -0.79
N MET A 75 15.42 1.09 -0.91
CA MET A 75 14.18 1.37 -0.18
C MET A 75 13.30 0.14 0.07
N TYR A 76 12.42 0.28 1.06
CA TYR A 76 11.24 -0.55 1.27
C TYR A 76 10.00 0.17 0.76
N ALA A 77 9.03 -0.58 0.21
CA ALA A 77 7.68 -0.11 -0.05
C ALA A 77 6.66 -1.09 0.54
N ILE A 78 5.79 -0.62 1.42
CA ILE A 78 4.73 -1.41 2.03
C ILE A 78 3.38 -0.83 1.61
N ILE A 79 2.50 -1.69 1.11
CA ILE A 79 1.17 -1.32 0.66
C ILE A 79 0.18 -2.14 1.47
N SER A 80 -0.82 -1.47 2.06
CA SER A 80 -1.96 -2.14 2.69
C SER A 80 -3.24 -1.73 1.97
N VAL A 81 -4.04 -2.71 1.58
CA VAL A 81 -5.37 -2.50 1.00
C VAL A 81 -6.42 -3.07 1.95
N TYR A 82 -7.55 -2.38 2.08
CA TYR A 82 -8.68 -2.75 2.90
C TYR A 82 -9.91 -2.77 2.01
N GLY A 83 -10.69 -3.86 2.07
CA GLY A 83 -11.98 -3.99 1.41
C GLY A 83 -13.06 -4.17 2.46
N VAL A 84 -14.05 -3.28 2.47
CA VAL A 84 -15.20 -3.32 3.38
C VAL A 84 -16.47 -3.48 2.56
N MET A 85 -17.23 -4.54 2.78
CA MET A 85 -18.44 -4.82 2.00
C MET A 85 -19.48 -3.72 2.22
N ILE A 86 -20.24 -3.39 1.18
CA ILE A 86 -21.31 -2.38 1.21
C ILE A 86 -22.65 -3.04 1.52
#